data_AF-A0A7C3SIB7-F1
#
_entry.id   AF-A0A7C3SIB7-F1
#
_cell.length_a   1.000
_cell.length_b   1.000
_cell.length_c   1.000
_cell.angle_alpha   90.00
_cell.angle_beta   90.00
_cell.angle_gamma   90.00
#
_symmetry.space_group_name_H-M   'P 1'
#
loop_
_entity.id
_entity.type
_entity.pdbx_description
1 polymer ?
#
loop_
_entity_poly.entity_id
_entity_poly.type
_entity_poly.pdbx_seq_one_letter_code
_entity_poly.pdbx_strand_id
1 'polypeptide(L)' 'MKRNKKTLILAHEELTPLTEHILAKMGKEGAHIRKRLKSFYRERARRKEPAYEQPLESAGLEVAN' A
#
# COMPACT_ATOMS: atom_id res chain seq x y z
N MET A 1 25.48 15.92 3.95
CA MET A 1 24.42 15.02 4.46
C MET A 1 23.46 14.66 3.34
N LYS A 2 23.46 13.40 2.87
CA LYS A 2 22.46 12.90 1.91
C LYS A 2 21.14 12.73 2.68
N ARG A 3 20.18 13.63 2.46
CA ARG A 3 18.85 13.53 3.07
C ARG A 3 18.08 12.44 2.32
N ASN A 4 18.05 11.22 2.84
CA ASN A 4 17.13 10.20 2.33
C ASN A 4 15.70 10.74 2.53
N LYS A 5 15.02 11.10 1.44
CA LYS A 5 13.63 11.56 1.50
C LYS A 5 12.80 10.41 2.03
N LYS A 6 12.40 10.49 3.31
CA LYS A 6 11.45 9.55 3.91
C LYS A 6 10.13 9.71 3.16
N THR A 7 9.70 8.67 2.45
CA THR A 7 8.41 8.65 1.77
C THR A 7 7.32 8.48 2.82
N LEU A 8 6.62 9.56 3.13
CA LEU A 8 5.43 9.52 3.98
C LEU A 8 4.29 8.91 3.16
N ILE A 9 3.92 7.67 3.46
CA ILE A 9 2.71 7.05 2.90
C ILE A 9 1.53 7.65 3.65
N LEU A 10 0.93 8.68 3.06
CA LEU A 10 -0.38 9.17 3.48
C LEU A 10 -1.38 8.07 3.13
N ALA A 11 -1.79 7.29 4.13
CA ALA A 11 -2.84 6.29 3.99
C ALA A 11 -4.20 6.99 3.81
N HIS A 12 -4.42 7.59 2.64
CA HIS A 12 -5.73 8.08 2.25
C HIS A 12 -6.64 6.85 2.00
N GLU A 13 -7.94 6.95 2.31
CA GLU A 13 -8.89 5.87 2.00
C GLU A 13 -8.95 5.50 0.51
N GLU A 14 -8.44 6.37 -0.35
CA GLU A 14 -8.39 6.20 -1.80
C GLU A 14 -7.07 5.57 -2.25
N LEU A 15 -7.18 4.64 -3.19
CA LEU A 15 -6.03 4.03 -3.84
C LEU A 15 -5.40 5.00 -4.83
N THR A 16 -4.08 4.98 -4.94
CA THR A 16 -3.39 5.82 -5.93
C THR A 16 -3.83 5.44 -7.35
N PRO A 17 -3.81 6.39 -8.31
CA PRO A 17 -4.19 6.10 -9.69
C PRO A 17 -3.39 4.95 -10.33
N LEU A 18 -2.10 4.84 -9.99
CA LEU A 18 -1.24 3.74 -10.46
C LEU A 18 -1.70 2.39 -9.89
N THR A 19 -1.99 2.33 -8.59
CA THR A 19 -2.51 1.12 -7.95
C THR A 19 -3.85 0.72 -8.58
N GLU A 20 -4.75 1.67 -8.81
CA GLU A 20 -6.03 1.39 -9.46
C GLU A 20 -5.85 0.86 -10.89
N HIS A 21 -4.87 1.39 -11.65
CA HIS A 21 -4.54 0.90 -12.98
C HIS A 21 -4.02 -0.55 -12.96
N ILE A 22 -3.07 -0.85 -12.08
CA ILE A 22 -2.49 -2.20 -11.95
C ILE A 22 -3.58 -3.21 -11.60
N LEU A 23 -4.41 -2.91 -10.60
CA LEU A 23 -5.49 -3.80 -10.18
C LEU A 23 -6.53 -3.99 -11.29
N ALA A 24 -6.84 -2.96 -12.08
CA ALA A 24 -7.74 -3.08 -13.21
C ALA A 24 -7.21 -4.05 -14.28
N LYS A 25 -5.89 -4.08 -14.52
CA LYS A 25 -5.27 -5.01 -15.49
C LYS A 25 -5.27 -6.46 -15.03
N MET A 26 -5.42 -6.75 -13.74
CA MET A 26 -5.47 -8.10 -13.18
C MET A 26 -6.85 -8.78 -13.27
N GLY A 27 -7.91 -8.05 -13.66
CA GLY A 27 -9.26 -8.62 -13.75
C GLY A 27 -9.86 -8.98 -12.38
N LYS A 28 -10.37 -10.22 -12.23
CA LYS A 28 -11.12 -10.66 -11.03
C LYS A 28 -10.28 -10.64 -9.75
N GLU A 29 -9.02 -11.05 -9.84
CA GLU A 29 -8.09 -11.03 -8.70
C GLU A 29 -7.82 -9.59 -8.25
N GLY A 30 -7.60 -8.69 -9.21
CA GLY A 30 -7.43 -7.27 -8.92
C GLY A 30 -8.64 -6.64 -8.23
N ALA A 31 -9.86 -7.03 -8.62
CA ALA A 31 -11.08 -6.59 -7.95
C ALA A 31 -11.15 -7.06 -6.48
N HIS A 32 -10.76 -8.31 -6.19
CA HIS A 32 -10.66 -8.81 -4.82
C HIS A 32 -9.63 -8.06 -3.99
N ILE A 33 -8.43 -7.84 -4.54
CA ILE A 33 -7.36 -7.10 -3.86
C ILE A 33 -7.79 -5.65 -3.60
N ARG A 34 -8.40 -4.99 -4.60
CA ARG A 34 -8.95 -3.63 -4.46
C ARG A 34 -9.93 -3.54 -3.29
N LYS A 35 -10.86 -4.48 -3.17
CA LYS A 35 -11.85 -4.51 -2.08
C LYS A 35 -11.16 -4.65 -0.72
N ARG A 36 -10.18 -5.56 -0.60
CA ARG A 36 -9.42 -5.77 0.64
C ARG A 36 -8.63 -4.53 1.05
N LEU A 37 -7.93 -3.88 0.11
CA LEU A 37 -7.16 -2.67 0.40
C LEU A 37 -8.06 -1.52 0.86
N LYS A 38 -9.21 -1.30 0.21
CA LYS A 38 -10.16 -0.26 0.64
C LYS A 38 -10.70 -0.52 2.04
N SER A 39 -11.04 -1.78 2.36
CA SER A 39 -11.46 -2.15 3.72
C SER A 39 -10.35 -1.90 4.75
N PHE A 40 -9.11 -2.29 4.43
CA PHE A 40 -7.97 -2.09 5.31
C PHE A 40 -7.72 -0.60 5.61
N TYR A 41 -7.70 0.26 4.58
CA TYR A 41 -7.48 1.70 4.79
C TYR A 41 -8.62 2.36 5.57
N ARG A 42 -9.87 1.97 5.33
CA ARG A 42 -11.02 2.44 6.13
C ARG A 42 -10.93 2.03 7.58
N GLU A 43 -10.61 0.77 7.85
CA GLU A 43 -10.45 0.27 9.22
C GLU A 43 -9.30 0.97 9.93
N ARG A 44 -8.17 1.15 9.26
CA ARG A 44 -7.03 1.89 9.77
C ARG A 44 -7.37 3.35 10.09
N ALA A 45 -8.07 4.04 9.19
CA ALA A 45 -8.52 5.42 9.40
C ALA A 45 -9.40 5.54 10.65
N ARG A 46 -10.28 4.56 10.90
CA ARG A 46 -11.08 4.50 12.14
C ARG A 46 -10.24 4.28 13.39
N ARG A 47 -9.20 3.46 13.32
CA ARG A 47 -8.32 3.16 14.47
C ARG A 47 -7.35 4.30 14.82
N LYS A 48 -7.26 5.35 13.97
CA LYS A 48 -6.28 6.46 14.10
C LYS A 48 -4.84 5.96 14.30
N GLU A 49 -4.52 4.79 13.74
CA GLU A 49 -3.17 4.24 13.86
C GLU A 49 -2.18 5.14 13.10
N PRO A 50 -1.01 5.46 13.69
CA PRO A 50 0.02 6.25 13.02
C PRO A 50 0.44 5.56 11.71
N ALA A 51 0.92 6.34 10.73
CA ALA A 51 1.34 5.82 9.43
C ALA A 51 2.32 4.65 9.58
N TYR A 52 2.22 3.65 8.70
CA TYR A 52 3.02 2.43 8.79
C TYR A 52 4.45 2.78 8.39
N GLU A 53 5.30 3.02 9.38
CA GLU A 53 6.72 3.21 9.18
C GLU A 53 7.43 1.85 9.14
N GLN A 54 7.08 0.96 8.21
CA GLN A 54 8.02 -0.10 7.87
C GLN A 54 8.96 0.39 6.77
N PRO A 55 10.28 0.33 6.99
CA PRO A 55 11.24 0.39 5.92
C PRO A 55 10.93 -0.74 4.92
N LEU A 56 10.83 -0.40 3.63
CA LEU A 56 10.62 -1.38 2.55
C LEU A 56 11.68 -2.51 2.53
N GLU A 57 12.81 -2.33 3.22
CA GLU A 57 13.90 -3.31 3.34
C GLU A 57 13.56 -4.53 4.22
N SER A 58 12.52 -4.49 5.06
CA SER A 58 12.14 -5.66 5.89
C SER A 58 11.20 -6.64 5.20
N ALA A 59 10.67 -6.29 4.01
CA ALA A 59 9.89 -7.21 3.19
C ALA A 59 10.85 -7.99 2.30
N GLY A 60 11.46 -9.05 2.87
CA GLY A 60 12.36 -9.96 2.16
C GLY A 60 11.70 -10.54 0.91
N LEU A 61 11.95 -9.93 -0.24
CA LEU A 61 11.87 -10.58 -1.55
C LEU A 61 13.08 -11.53 -1.61
N GLU A 62 12.95 -12.70 -1.00
CA GLU A 62 13.77 -13.85 -1.38
C GLU A 62 13.33 -14.24 -2.80
N VAL A 63 13.93 -13.56 -3.79
CA VAL A 63 13.89 -14.01 -5.17
C VAL A 63 14.85 -15.18 -5.23
N ALA A 64 14.31 -16.40 -5.12
CA ALA A 64 15.07 -17.62 -5.37
C ALA A 64 15.58 -17.58 -6.83
N ASN A 65 16.90 -17.58 -7.00
CA ASN A 65 17.59 -17.85 -8.26
C ASN A 65 17.53 -19.34 -8.59
#